data_AF-A0A257MCP5-F1
#
_entry.id   AF-A0A257MCP5-F1
#
_cell.length_a   1.000
_cell.length_b   1.000
_cell.length_c   1.000
_cell.angle_alpha   90.00
_cell.angle_beta   90.00
_cell.angle_gamma   90.00
#
_symmetry.space_group_name_H-M   'P 1'
#
loop_
_entity.id
_entity.type
_entity.pdbx_description
1 polymer ?
#
loop_
_entity_poly.entity_id
_entity_poly.type
_entity_poly.pdbx_seq_one_letter_code
_entity_poly.pdbx_strand_id
1 'polypeptide(L)'
;MQNRSFIPGVLAALMICLAAGLAQADRPESGTFIKESDMTGLCQLDIINNASDDLAAYLCTMREEAIRAAVYIRGGDTFNLTGVDDGSYYLYFRQGEGWNASREGFDINASSSRMREPLLFQTIRTADKVQYSWIQITLEKSRDGNVEKVTVDEEDFPA
;
A
#
# COMPACT_ATOMS: atom_id res chain seq x y z
N MET A 1 -1.49 76.76 5.11
CA MET A 1 -1.05 76.08 6.35
C MET A 1 -1.41 74.61 6.17
N GLN A 2 -0.55 73.69 5.70
CA GLN A 2 0.59 73.05 6.40
C GLN A 2 0.28 72.81 7.90
N ASN A 3 0.37 71.60 8.50
CA ASN A 3 1.30 70.50 8.26
C ASN A 3 0.87 69.22 9.05
N ARG A 4 1.16 68.05 8.45
CA ARG A 4 1.73 66.78 9.00
C ARG A 4 1.01 66.01 10.12
N SER A 5 0.74 64.72 9.87
CA SER A 5 1.61 63.64 10.36
C SER A 5 1.30 62.31 9.65
N PHE A 6 2.34 61.51 9.48
CA PHE A 6 2.47 60.25 8.75
C PHE A 6 2.65 59.15 9.80
N ILE A 7 1.87 58.07 9.81
CA ILE A 7 2.28 56.79 10.41
C ILE A 7 1.80 55.66 9.49
N PRO A 8 2.70 54.78 9.01
CA PRO A 8 2.37 53.65 8.17
C PRO A 8 2.11 52.38 8.99
N GLY A 9 1.33 51.46 8.41
CA GLY A 9 1.59 50.04 8.55
C GLY A 9 0.59 49.22 9.37
N VAL A 10 0.39 48.00 8.86
CA VAL A 10 -0.02 46.78 9.58
C VAL A 10 -1.55 46.70 9.81
N LEU A 11 -2.30 45.71 9.34
CA LEU A 11 -2.07 44.27 9.40
C LEU A 11 -2.90 43.56 8.31
N ALA A 12 -2.24 42.76 7.48
CA ALA A 12 -2.85 41.75 6.64
C ALA A 12 -3.23 40.52 7.50
N ALA A 13 -4.39 39.93 7.25
CA ALA A 13 -4.65 38.49 7.46
C ALA A 13 -6.00 38.11 6.83
N LEU A 14 -6.08 38.22 5.50
CA LEU A 14 -6.97 37.36 4.73
C LEU A 14 -6.12 36.14 4.37
N MET A 15 -6.57 34.94 4.73
CA MET A 15 -6.11 33.59 4.32
C MET A 15 -5.90 32.67 5.53
N ILE A 16 -7.00 32.13 6.05
CA ILE A 16 -6.98 30.78 6.61
C ILE A 16 -8.22 30.09 6.06
N CYS A 17 -8.07 29.34 4.96
CA CYS A 17 -8.97 28.24 4.57
C CYS A 17 -8.49 27.43 3.36
N LEU A 18 -7.17 27.32 3.09
CA LEU A 18 -6.66 26.48 2.00
C LEU A 18 -5.45 25.65 2.46
N ALA A 19 -5.69 24.68 3.33
CA ALA A 19 -4.73 23.60 3.57
C ALA A 19 -5.36 22.20 3.59
N ALA A 20 -6.70 22.09 3.48
CA ALA A 20 -7.38 20.80 3.48
C ALA A 20 -7.72 20.26 2.09
N GLY A 21 -7.43 21.02 1.02
CA GLY A 21 -7.89 20.70 -0.34
C GLY A 21 -6.94 19.87 -1.20
N LEU A 22 -5.66 19.75 -0.84
CA LEU A 22 -4.66 19.07 -1.69
C LEU A 22 -4.44 17.59 -1.30
N ALA A 23 -4.77 17.19 -0.06
CA ALA A 23 -4.56 15.82 0.40
C ALA A 23 -5.61 14.82 -0.11
N GLN A 24 -6.78 15.30 -0.56
CA GLN A 24 -7.87 14.43 -1.02
C GLN A 24 -7.75 14.03 -2.51
N ALA A 25 -6.95 14.76 -3.30
CA ALA A 25 -6.85 14.54 -4.74
C ALA A 25 -5.86 13.42 -5.16
N ASP A 26 -5.13 12.84 -4.21
CA ASP A 26 -4.06 11.86 -4.47
C ASP A 26 -4.29 10.52 -3.73
N ARG A 27 -5.53 10.19 -3.35
CA ARG A 27 -5.86 8.91 -2.70
C ARG A 27 -6.38 7.89 -3.74
N PRO A 28 -5.58 6.91 -4.19
CA PRO A 28 -6.02 5.97 -5.23
C PRO A 28 -7.25 5.15 -4.82
N GLU A 29 -7.95 4.59 -5.79
CA GLU A 29 -8.99 3.59 -5.53
C GLU A 29 -8.34 2.25 -5.16
N SER A 30 -9.02 1.43 -4.34
CA SER A 30 -8.56 0.09 -4.03
C SER A 30 -8.41 -0.75 -5.30
N GLY A 31 -7.30 -1.48 -5.40
CA GLY A 31 -6.93 -2.23 -6.59
C GLY A 31 -6.14 -1.44 -7.64
N THR A 32 -5.81 -0.17 -7.38
CA THR A 32 -4.88 0.56 -8.23
C THR A 32 -3.49 -0.08 -8.14
N PHE A 33 -2.98 -0.61 -9.24
CA PHE A 33 -1.60 -1.09 -9.31
C PHE A 33 -0.62 0.07 -9.30
N ILE A 34 0.32 0.02 -8.36
CA ILE A 34 1.50 0.88 -8.29
C ILE A 34 2.57 0.30 -9.23
N LYS A 35 2.73 -1.02 -9.21
CA LYS A 35 3.59 -1.79 -10.12
C LYS A 35 2.88 -3.07 -10.51
N GLU A 36 3.07 -3.50 -11.74
CA GLU A 36 2.52 -4.75 -12.25
C GLU A 36 3.50 -5.34 -13.26
N SER A 37 3.57 -6.66 -13.28
CA SER A 37 4.30 -7.43 -14.28
C SER A 37 3.42 -8.59 -14.73
N ASP A 38 3.70 -9.13 -15.92
CA ASP A 38 2.91 -10.23 -16.47
C ASP A 38 2.94 -11.44 -15.54
N MET A 39 1.79 -11.85 -15.02
CA MET A 39 1.59 -13.10 -14.29
C MET A 39 0.56 -13.95 -15.04
N THR A 40 0.84 -15.23 -15.23
CA THR A 40 0.04 -16.11 -16.12
C THR A 40 -0.40 -17.41 -15.44
N GLY A 41 -0.14 -17.52 -14.15
CA GLY A 41 -0.52 -18.66 -13.32
C GLY A 41 -2.02 -18.71 -13.05
N LEU A 42 -2.40 -19.66 -12.20
CA LEU A 42 -3.79 -19.90 -11.83
C LEU A 42 -4.08 -19.50 -10.38
N CYS A 43 -3.05 -19.24 -9.59
CA CYS A 43 -3.21 -18.99 -8.17
C CYS A 43 -3.79 -17.60 -7.89
N GLN A 44 -4.35 -17.44 -6.69
CA GLN A 44 -5.01 -16.22 -6.26
C GLN A 44 -4.60 -15.82 -4.84
N LEU A 45 -4.54 -14.52 -4.62
CA LEU A 45 -4.24 -13.91 -3.32
C LEU A 45 -5.28 -12.85 -2.98
N ASP A 46 -6.07 -13.09 -1.94
CA ASP A 46 -6.91 -12.07 -1.33
C ASP A 46 -6.14 -11.32 -0.26
N ILE A 47 -6.17 -9.99 -0.33
CA ILE A 47 -5.59 -9.10 0.66
C ILE A 47 -6.72 -8.25 1.22
N ILE A 48 -7.04 -8.48 2.49
CA ILE A 48 -8.10 -7.82 3.25
C ILE A 48 -7.44 -6.82 4.21
N ASN A 49 -7.66 -5.53 3.99
CA ASN A 49 -7.18 -4.48 4.89
C ASN A 49 -8.30 -4.04 5.83
N ASN A 50 -8.45 -4.70 6.97
CA ASN A 50 -9.46 -4.34 7.99
C ASN A 50 -9.02 -3.16 8.89
N ALA A 51 -7.82 -2.62 8.69
CA ALA A 51 -7.37 -1.43 9.42
C ALA A 51 -8.05 -0.15 8.89
N SER A 52 -8.00 0.92 9.70
CA SER A 52 -8.42 2.26 9.27
C SER A 52 -7.50 2.87 8.22
N ASP A 53 -6.23 2.47 8.25
CA ASP A 53 -5.16 3.06 7.48
C ASP A 53 -5.07 2.38 6.12
N ASP A 54 -4.64 3.12 5.10
CA ASP A 54 -4.48 2.60 3.76
C ASP A 54 -3.20 1.75 3.66
N LEU A 55 -3.15 0.89 2.63
CA LEU A 55 -2.13 -0.13 2.45
C LEU A 55 -1.61 -0.10 1.01
N ALA A 56 -0.30 -0.19 0.84
CA ALA A 56 0.32 -0.64 -0.40
C ALA A 56 0.98 -2.00 -0.16
N ALA A 57 0.51 -3.04 -0.84
CA ALA A 57 0.99 -4.41 -0.70
C ALA A 57 1.83 -4.83 -1.91
N TYR A 58 3.02 -5.37 -1.66
CA TYR A 58 4.02 -5.71 -2.68
C TYR A 58 4.29 -7.22 -2.64
N LEU A 59 3.86 -7.93 -3.68
CA LEU A 59 4.17 -9.35 -3.89
C LEU A 59 5.50 -9.46 -4.63
N CYS A 60 6.51 -10.00 -3.96
CA CYS A 60 7.88 -10.10 -4.47
C CYS A 60 8.33 -11.56 -4.53
N THR A 61 9.16 -11.91 -5.52
CA THR A 61 9.84 -13.20 -5.51
C THR A 61 10.76 -13.31 -4.28
N MET A 62 11.11 -14.54 -3.90
CA MET A 62 12.10 -14.75 -2.82
C MET A 62 13.40 -13.99 -3.11
N ARG A 63 14.09 -13.57 -2.04
CA ARG A 63 15.32 -12.77 -2.10
C ARG A 63 15.15 -11.40 -2.77
N GLU A 64 13.91 -10.91 -2.86
CA GLU A 64 13.57 -9.56 -3.35
C GLU A 64 14.03 -9.31 -4.79
N GLU A 65 14.19 -10.37 -5.60
CA GLU A 65 14.76 -10.27 -6.95
C GLU A 65 13.83 -9.54 -7.94
N ALA A 66 12.51 -9.63 -7.75
CA ALA A 66 11.52 -8.97 -8.60
C ALA A 66 10.20 -8.67 -7.87
N ILE A 67 9.68 -7.46 -8.05
CA ILE A 67 8.32 -7.09 -7.68
C ILE A 67 7.39 -7.61 -8.78
N ARG A 68 6.45 -8.49 -8.44
CA ARG A 68 5.47 -9.03 -9.39
C ARG A 68 4.22 -8.16 -9.47
N ALA A 69 3.77 -7.69 -8.32
CA ALA A 69 2.67 -6.75 -8.21
C ALA A 69 2.88 -5.88 -6.98
N ALA A 70 2.52 -4.61 -7.09
CA ALA A 70 2.35 -3.69 -5.97
C ALA A 70 0.98 -3.02 -6.13
N VAL A 71 0.12 -3.13 -5.13
CA VAL A 71 -1.27 -2.67 -5.22
C VAL A 71 -1.65 -1.83 -4.02
N TYR A 72 -2.38 -0.75 -4.29
CA TYR A 72 -2.96 0.12 -3.28
C TYR A 72 -4.35 -0.40 -2.85
N ILE A 73 -4.61 -0.44 -1.54
CA ILE A 73 -5.84 -0.94 -0.92
C ILE A 73 -6.22 0.01 0.21
N ARG A 74 -7.40 0.61 0.15
CA ARG A 74 -7.89 1.52 1.19
C ARG A 74 -8.16 0.79 2.50
N GLY A 75 -8.13 1.52 3.61
CA GLY A 75 -8.61 1.02 4.90
C GLY A 75 -10.07 0.55 4.81
N GLY A 76 -10.33 -0.68 5.28
CA GLY A 76 -11.63 -1.35 5.23
C GLY A 76 -11.92 -2.14 3.95
N ASP A 77 -11.05 -2.07 2.93
CA ASP A 77 -11.27 -2.69 1.63
C ASP A 77 -10.53 -4.03 1.47
N THR A 78 -10.90 -4.74 0.41
CA THR A 78 -10.27 -6.01 0.00
C THR A 78 -9.87 -5.94 -1.46
N PHE A 79 -8.77 -6.61 -1.81
CA PHE A 79 -8.34 -6.80 -3.19
C PHE A 79 -8.01 -8.26 -3.47
N ASN A 80 -8.45 -8.77 -4.63
CA ASN A 80 -8.15 -10.10 -5.13
C ASN A 80 -7.14 -9.99 -6.27
N LEU A 81 -5.92 -10.45 -6.03
CA LEU A 81 -4.88 -10.57 -7.05
C LEU A 81 -4.98 -11.95 -7.70
N THR A 82 -5.24 -11.99 -9.01
CA THR A 82 -5.35 -13.22 -9.79
C THR A 82 -4.13 -13.43 -10.68
N GLY A 83 -3.95 -14.66 -11.17
CA GLY A 83 -2.94 -14.98 -12.16
C GLY A 83 -1.57 -15.27 -11.58
N VAL A 84 -1.46 -15.43 -10.26
CA VAL A 84 -0.18 -15.61 -9.57
C VAL A 84 0.46 -16.93 -10.01
N ASP A 85 1.73 -16.87 -10.44
CA ASP A 85 2.50 -18.04 -10.85
C ASP A 85 2.89 -18.90 -9.63
N ASP A 86 3.02 -20.20 -9.82
CA ASP A 86 3.52 -21.12 -8.79
C ASP A 86 4.89 -20.67 -8.28
N GLY A 87 5.11 -20.75 -6.97
CA GLY A 87 6.37 -20.34 -6.36
C GLY A 87 6.23 -19.84 -4.93
N SER A 88 7.38 -19.49 -4.36
CA SER A 88 7.46 -18.84 -3.05
C SER A 88 7.64 -17.33 -3.21
N TYR A 89 6.92 -16.56 -2.41
CA TYR A 89 6.90 -15.11 -2.49
C TYR A 89 6.92 -14.49 -1.09
N TYR A 90 7.57 -13.33 -0.99
CA TYR A 90 7.37 -12.46 0.16
C TYR A 90 6.28 -11.44 -0.14
N LEU A 91 5.51 -11.10 0.89
CA LEU A 91 4.52 -10.04 0.83
C LEU A 91 4.94 -8.91 1.78
N TYR A 92 5.26 -7.76 1.20
CA TYR A 92 5.63 -6.53 1.91
C TYR A 92 4.46 -5.57 1.95
N PHE A 93 4.47 -4.69 2.94
CA PHE A 93 3.41 -3.74 3.22
C PHE A 93 4.00 -2.39 3.58
N ARG A 94 3.52 -1.34 2.92
CA ARG A 94 3.53 0.02 3.46
C ARG A 94 2.12 0.31 3.95
N GLN A 95 1.99 0.81 5.18
CA GLN A 95 0.68 1.14 5.75
C GLN A 95 0.74 2.53 6.37
N GLY A 96 -0.30 3.34 6.15
CA GLY A 96 -0.38 4.70 6.67
C GLY A 96 -1.51 5.51 6.06
N GLU A 97 -1.43 6.83 6.22
CA GLU A 97 -2.41 7.79 5.72
C GLU A 97 -1.72 8.84 4.83
N GLY A 98 -2.50 9.50 3.97
CA GLY A 98 -1.98 10.54 3.08
C GLY A 98 -1.02 9.97 2.03
N TRP A 99 -1.55 9.16 1.12
CA TRP A 99 -0.78 8.64 -0.01
C TRP A 99 -0.09 9.78 -0.77
N ASN A 100 1.15 9.54 -1.16
CA ASN A 100 1.98 10.43 -1.93
C ASN A 100 2.48 9.67 -3.15
N ALA A 101 1.86 9.93 -4.31
CA ALA A 101 2.17 9.19 -5.53
C ALA A 101 3.64 9.36 -5.98
N SER A 102 4.26 10.51 -5.69
CA SER A 102 5.66 10.77 -6.07
C SER A 102 6.68 9.94 -5.29
N ARG A 103 6.29 9.41 -4.12
CA ARG A 103 7.14 8.61 -3.23
C ARG A 103 6.71 7.15 -3.14
N GLU A 104 5.61 6.79 -3.82
CA GLU A 104 4.95 5.49 -3.69
C GLU A 104 4.78 5.07 -2.22
N GLY A 105 4.28 5.99 -1.39
CA GLY A 105 4.22 5.81 0.06
C GLY A 105 3.26 6.75 0.77
N PHE A 106 3.31 6.73 2.10
CA PHE A 106 2.43 7.49 2.98
C PHE A 106 3.20 8.58 3.73
N ASP A 107 2.60 9.76 3.88
CA ASP A 107 3.24 10.88 4.60
C ASP A 107 2.89 10.89 6.10
N ILE A 108 1.86 10.14 6.53
CA ILE A 108 1.34 10.13 7.91
C ILE A 108 1.29 8.70 8.45
N ASN A 109 1.80 8.50 9.68
CA ASN A 109 1.81 7.20 10.38
C ASN A 109 2.39 6.04 9.55
N ALA A 110 3.31 6.34 8.63
CA ALA A 110 3.86 5.37 7.70
C ALA A 110 4.68 4.29 8.43
N SER A 111 4.43 3.04 8.08
CA SER A 111 5.20 1.89 8.54
C SER A 111 5.45 0.89 7.41
N SER A 112 6.65 0.31 7.43
CA SER A 112 7.09 -0.71 6.47
C SER A 112 7.25 -2.05 7.18
N SER A 113 6.70 -3.11 6.61
CA SER A 113 6.77 -4.45 7.17
C SER A 113 6.65 -5.52 6.08
N ARG A 114 6.95 -6.77 6.41
CA ARG A 114 6.66 -7.93 5.56
C ARG A 114 6.12 -9.07 6.40
N MET A 115 5.46 -10.02 5.75
CA MET A 115 5.16 -11.31 6.40
C MET A 115 6.46 -12.00 6.83
N ARG A 116 6.46 -12.58 8.04
CA ARG A 116 7.59 -13.39 8.53
C ARG A 116 7.84 -14.57 7.60
N GLU A 117 6.79 -15.34 7.37
CA GLU A 117 6.80 -16.53 6.53
C GLU A 117 6.39 -16.19 5.09
N PRO A 118 7.06 -16.77 4.07
CA PRO A 118 6.69 -16.57 2.68
C PRO A 118 5.38 -17.29 2.33
N LEU A 119 4.70 -16.79 1.31
CA LEU A 119 3.56 -17.44 0.68
C LEU A 119 4.03 -18.51 -0.30
N LEU A 120 3.36 -19.66 -0.31
CA LEU A 120 3.62 -20.74 -1.26
C LEU A 120 2.40 -20.97 -2.15
N PHE A 121 2.52 -20.59 -3.42
CA PHE A 121 1.50 -20.84 -4.44
C PHE A 121 1.84 -22.10 -5.23
N GLN A 122 0.85 -22.96 -5.43
CA GLN A 122 1.03 -24.24 -6.13
C GLN A 122 -0.20 -24.56 -6.96
N THR A 123 0.05 -25.07 -8.17
CA THR A 123 -0.96 -25.64 -9.05
C THR A 123 -0.71 -27.14 -9.20
N ILE A 124 -1.70 -27.95 -8.85
CA ILE A 124 -1.67 -29.41 -8.99
C ILE A 124 -2.60 -29.79 -10.14
N ARG A 125 -2.06 -30.46 -11.15
CA ARG A 125 -2.80 -30.98 -12.30
C ARG A 125 -2.85 -32.50 -12.25
N THR A 126 -4.05 -33.06 -12.22
CA THR A 126 -4.33 -34.49 -12.45
C THR A 126 -4.97 -34.67 -13.83
N ALA A 127 -5.24 -35.91 -14.23
CA ALA A 127 -5.85 -36.22 -15.52
C ALA A 127 -7.23 -35.56 -15.74
N ASP A 128 -7.91 -35.24 -14.64
CA ASP A 128 -9.31 -34.89 -14.55
C ASP A 128 -9.57 -33.60 -13.74
N LYS A 129 -8.55 -33.03 -13.09
CA LYS A 129 -8.70 -31.87 -12.22
C LYS A 129 -7.49 -30.94 -12.25
N VAL A 130 -7.76 -29.65 -12.13
CA VAL A 130 -6.76 -28.63 -11.77
C VAL A 130 -7.15 -28.06 -10.43
N GLN A 131 -6.21 -28.10 -9.48
CA GLN A 131 -6.32 -27.42 -8.18
C GLN A 131 -5.21 -26.38 -8.11
N TYR A 132 -5.48 -25.23 -7.51
CA TYR A 132 -4.49 -24.17 -7.35
C TYR A 132 -4.66 -23.51 -5.99
N SER A 133 -3.59 -22.87 -5.51
CA SER A 133 -3.63 -22.12 -4.26
C SER A 133 -4.54 -20.90 -4.38
N TRP A 134 -5.45 -20.75 -3.42
CA TRP A 134 -6.14 -19.50 -3.12
C TRP A 134 -5.82 -19.15 -1.67
N ILE A 135 -5.02 -18.11 -1.49
CA ILE A 135 -4.54 -17.67 -0.17
C ILE A 135 -5.28 -16.39 0.20
N GLN A 136 -5.70 -16.27 1.47
CA GLN A 136 -6.27 -15.05 2.03
C GLN A 136 -5.36 -14.51 3.13
N ILE A 137 -5.04 -13.22 3.04
CA ILE A 137 -4.33 -12.47 4.06
C ILE A 137 -5.24 -11.38 4.59
N THR A 138 -5.31 -11.26 5.91
CA THR A 138 -6.09 -10.25 6.61
C THR A 138 -5.15 -9.44 7.49
N LEU A 139 -5.16 -8.13 7.31
CA LEU A 139 -4.41 -7.17 8.12
C LEU A 139 -5.38 -6.42 9.04
N GLU A 140 -5.09 -6.47 10.33
CA GLU A 140 -5.83 -5.77 11.37
C GLU A 140 -4.98 -4.62 11.94
N LYS A 141 -5.64 -3.63 12.54
CA LYS A 141 -4.98 -2.47 13.17
C LYS A 141 -3.99 -2.85 14.27
N SER A 142 -4.24 -3.93 15.00
CA SER A 142 -3.49 -4.31 16.20
C SER A 142 -2.72 -5.61 16.00
N ARG A 143 -1.64 -5.65 15.21
CA ARG A 143 -0.66 -6.76 15.05
C ARG A 143 -1.18 -8.19 14.75
N ASP A 144 -2.47 -8.45 14.86
CA ASP A 144 -3.11 -9.76 14.97
C ASP A 144 -4.08 -9.95 13.80
N GLY A 145 -3.58 -9.74 12.59
CA GLY A 145 -4.19 -10.34 11.41
C GLY A 145 -4.04 -11.86 11.44
N ASN A 146 -4.32 -12.53 10.32
CA ASN A 146 -3.98 -13.95 10.19
C ASN A 146 -2.50 -14.20 9.84
N VAL A 147 -1.66 -13.16 9.87
CA VAL A 147 -0.24 -13.20 9.51
C VAL A 147 0.64 -12.51 10.54
N GLU A 148 1.78 -13.12 10.84
CA GLU A 148 2.83 -12.47 11.61
C GLU A 148 3.68 -11.58 10.70
N LYS A 149 3.90 -10.33 11.13
CA LYS A 149 4.71 -9.35 10.40
C LYS A 149 6.00 -9.04 11.14
N VAL A 150 7.05 -8.76 10.37
CA VAL A 150 8.29 -8.16 10.86
C VAL A 150 8.46 -6.78 10.25
N THR A 151 8.95 -5.82 11.04
CA THR A 151 9.30 -4.49 10.54
C THR A 151 10.43 -4.62 9.52
N VAL A 152 10.38 -3.79 8.48
CA VAL A 152 11.38 -3.71 7.41
C VAL A 152 11.89 -2.27 7.39
N ASP A 153 13.21 -2.09 7.39
CA ASP A 153 13.82 -0.78 7.24
C ASP A 153 13.64 -0.28 5.81
N GLU A 154 13.59 1.04 5.61
CA GLU A 154 13.27 1.62 4.31
C GLU A 154 14.28 1.23 3.22
N GLU A 155 15.54 1.00 3.59
CA GLU A 155 16.60 0.55 2.67
C GLU A 155 16.45 -0.91 2.21
N ASP A 156 15.74 -1.73 2.99
CA ASP A 156 15.44 -3.13 2.69
C ASP A 156 14.04 -3.29 2.08
N PHE A 157 13.31 -2.19 1.87
CA PHE A 157 11.99 -2.26 1.25
C PHE A 157 12.11 -2.40 -0.28
N PRO A 158 11.37 -3.31 -0.94
CA PRO A 158 11.42 -3.47 -2.38
C PRO A 158 11.06 -2.19 -3.14
N ALA A 159 11.98 -1.71 -3.97
CA ALA A 159 11.89 -0.44 -4.70
C ALA A 159 11.82 -0.59 -6.22
#